data_AF-A0A830HLR2-F1
#
_entry.id   AF-A0A830HLR2-F1
#
_cell.length_a   1.000
_cell.length_b   1.000
_cell.length_c   1.000
_cell.angle_alpha   90.00
_cell.angle_beta   90.00
_cell.angle_gamma   90.00
#
_symmetry.space_group_name_H-M   'P 1'
#
loop_
_entity.id
_entity.type
_entity.pdbx_description
1 polymer ?
#
loop_
_entity_poly.entity_id
_entity_poly.type
_entity_poly.pdbx_seq_one_letter_code
_entity_poly.pdbx_strand_id
1 'polypeptide(L)'
;MDMHVAVSKRELESVCADLQYTLVKGAQPAPRAGGRDLPSSSPSDLCIGKVQSEGNDHVEMQRGEGDAAVQVCDDTAALSERIVHLTSDTKLDEHARNREKLGQAGAVQVLIALLRRDATLGGDTVVRVLKAIHCVAYGNSDNKEKLAACDGVATVLHTMKLHTMNATLQAEACWCLNVATFCCPTNKRAARALGAHEVFEQARRAHAMDSGVQWEARDALRRLSCWP
;
A
#
# COMPACT_ATOMS: atom_id res chain seq x y z
N MET A 1 13.32 7.55 -21.85
CA MET A 1 13.94 6.54 -20.97
C MET A 1 12.93 6.28 -19.86
N ASP A 2 11.91 5.49 -20.18
CA ASP A 2 10.88 5.10 -19.22
C ASP A 2 11.40 3.92 -18.41
N MET A 3 11.74 4.19 -17.14
CA MET A 3 11.96 3.12 -16.16
C MET A 3 10.61 2.50 -15.82
N HIS A 4 10.15 1.57 -16.67
CA HIS A 4 9.14 0.62 -16.27
C HIS A 4 9.71 -0.24 -15.15
N VAL A 5 9.38 0.11 -13.90
CA VAL A 5 9.59 -0.77 -12.75
C VAL A 5 8.61 -1.93 -12.92
N ALA A 6 9.06 -2.99 -13.57
CA ALA A 6 8.33 -4.26 -13.59
C ALA A 6 8.28 -4.77 -12.16
N VAL A 7 7.15 -4.56 -11.50
CA VAL A 7 6.87 -5.12 -10.17
C VAL A 7 6.83 -6.64 -10.31
N SER A 8 7.76 -7.35 -9.68
CA SER A 8 7.78 -8.82 -9.76
C SER A 8 6.65 -9.39 -8.90
N LYS A 9 5.54 -9.78 -9.55
CA LYS A 9 4.39 -10.46 -8.92
C LYS A 9 4.83 -11.56 -7.95
N ARG A 10 5.82 -12.37 -8.33
CA ARG A 10 6.37 -13.46 -7.51
C ARG A 10 7.02 -12.95 -6.22
N GLU A 11 7.76 -11.85 -6.27
CA GLU A 11 8.40 -11.27 -5.09
C GLU A 11 7.37 -10.71 -4.12
N LEU A 12 6.34 -10.00 -4.63
CA LEU A 12 5.24 -9.53 -3.79
C LEU A 12 4.44 -10.66 -3.17
N GLU A 13 4.12 -11.71 -3.93
CA GLU A 13 3.41 -12.88 -3.42
C GLU A 13 4.22 -13.59 -2.33
N SER A 14 5.53 -13.73 -2.54
CA SER A 14 6.45 -14.30 -1.55
C SER A 14 6.52 -13.43 -0.30
N VAL A 15 6.67 -12.11 -0.43
CA VAL A 15 6.69 -11.20 0.73
C VAL A 15 5.36 -11.23 1.47
N CYS A 16 4.23 -11.26 0.76
CA CYS A 16 2.92 -11.37 1.40
C CYS A 16 2.75 -12.70 2.14
N ALA A 17 3.23 -13.81 1.58
CA ALA A 17 3.20 -15.12 2.24
C ALA A 17 4.11 -15.15 3.49
N ASP A 18 5.33 -14.60 3.39
CA ASP A 18 6.25 -14.44 4.52
C ASP A 18 5.63 -13.61 5.63
N LEU A 19 4.96 -12.50 5.28
CA LEU A 19 4.27 -11.64 6.24
C LEU A 19 3.15 -12.38 6.94
N GLN A 20 2.26 -13.04 6.18
CA GLN A 20 1.20 -13.90 6.73
C GLN A 20 1.77 -14.94 7.70
N TYR A 21 2.86 -15.61 7.32
CA TYR A 21 3.51 -16.59 8.17
C TYR A 21 4.07 -15.98 9.47
N THR A 22 4.76 -14.84 9.38
CA THR A 22 5.32 -14.17 10.57
C THR A 22 4.23 -13.67 11.52
N LEU A 23 3.10 -13.21 11.00
CA LEU A 23 1.97 -12.76 11.81
C LEU A 23 1.30 -13.92 12.54
N VAL A 24 1.04 -15.02 11.84
CA VAL A 24 0.43 -16.23 12.41
C VAL A 24 1.33 -16.82 13.50
N LYS A 25 2.66 -16.82 13.32
CA LYS A 25 3.60 -17.30 14.35
C LYS A 25 3.83 -16.32 15.50
N GLY A 26 3.79 -15.02 15.26
CA GLY A 26 3.86 -13.99 16.31
C GLY A 26 2.68 -14.03 17.28
N ALA A 27 1.55 -14.62 16.85
CA ALA A 27 0.34 -14.80 17.66
C ALA A 27 0.32 -16.11 18.50
N GLN A 28 1.32 -17.00 18.38
CA GLN A 28 1.39 -18.18 19.23
C GLN A 28 2.17 -17.88 20.52
N PRO A 29 1.59 -18.09 21.73
CA PRO A 29 2.38 -18.04 22.95
C PRO A 29 3.47 -19.12 22.88
N ALA A 30 4.70 -18.74 23.26
CA ALA A 30 5.89 -19.56 23.15
C ALA A 30 5.63 -21.03 23.55
N PRO A 31 6.06 -22.03 22.75
CA PRO A 31 5.91 -23.41 23.13
C PRO A 31 6.73 -23.66 24.39
N ARG A 32 6.07 -24.13 25.45
CA ARG A 32 6.73 -24.59 26.68
C ARG A 32 7.75 -25.65 26.29
N ALA A 33 9.03 -25.35 26.51
CA ALA A 33 10.10 -26.31 26.39
C ALA A 33 9.87 -27.45 27.40
N GLY A 34 9.76 -28.69 26.91
CA GLY A 34 9.71 -29.86 27.77
C GLY A 34 9.45 -31.15 27.00
N GLY A 35 10.46 -32.01 26.90
CA GLY A 35 10.30 -33.43 26.59
C GLY A 35 11.06 -33.90 25.36
N ARG A 36 12.27 -34.43 25.58
CA ARG A 36 12.99 -35.30 24.64
C ARG A 36 12.21 -36.62 24.47
N ASP A 37 12.20 -37.18 23.26
CA ASP A 37 12.84 -38.47 22.95
C ASP A 37 12.67 -38.84 21.45
N LEU A 38 13.73 -39.42 20.87
CA LEU A 38 13.91 -39.91 19.48
C LEU A 38 13.51 -41.42 19.38
N PRO A 39 13.79 -42.16 18.28
CA PRO A 39 13.08 -42.22 17.00
C PRO A 39 12.73 -43.68 16.57
N SER A 40 11.90 -43.88 15.53
CA SER A 40 11.82 -45.06 14.63
C SER A 40 10.46 -45.02 13.90
N SER A 41 10.23 -45.48 12.67
CA SER A 41 11.02 -46.10 11.61
C SER A 41 10.11 -46.19 10.37
N SER A 42 10.69 -45.88 9.20
CA SER A 42 10.35 -46.34 7.83
C SER A 42 9.01 -46.01 7.14
N PRO A 43 9.02 -45.99 5.78
CA PRO A 43 8.01 -45.38 4.93
C PRO A 43 7.12 -46.41 4.20
N SER A 44 5.90 -46.03 3.84
CA SER A 44 5.09 -46.78 2.86
C SER A 44 4.13 -45.85 2.11
N ASP A 45 4.41 -45.76 0.80
CA ASP A 45 3.48 -45.91 -0.30
C ASP A 45 2.44 -44.83 -0.72
N LEU A 46 2.60 -44.50 -2.01
CA LEU A 46 1.60 -44.33 -3.06
C LEU A 46 0.58 -43.17 -2.96
N CYS A 47 0.66 -42.22 -3.89
CA CYS A 47 -0.04 -42.37 -5.17
C CYS A 47 0.28 -41.26 -6.18
N ILE A 48 0.38 -41.71 -7.43
CA ILE A 48 0.59 -40.96 -8.67
C ILE A 48 -0.74 -40.40 -9.17
N GLY A 49 -0.71 -39.20 -9.75
CA GLY A 49 -1.83 -38.65 -10.53
C GLY A 49 -1.45 -37.35 -11.25
N LYS A 50 -0.82 -37.47 -12.43
CA LYS A 50 -0.83 -36.42 -13.48
C LYS A 50 -2.23 -36.36 -14.10
N VAL A 51 -2.62 -35.21 -14.69
CA VAL A 51 -3.00 -35.06 -16.12
C VAL A 51 -3.70 -33.71 -16.44
N GLN A 52 -3.15 -33.01 -17.47
CA GLN A 52 -3.69 -32.10 -18.54
C GLN A 52 -4.56 -30.88 -18.17
N SER A 53 -4.40 -29.65 -18.69
CA SER A 53 -3.98 -29.02 -19.97
C SER A 53 -5.02 -29.04 -21.12
N GLU A 54 -5.81 -27.98 -21.23
CA GLU A 54 -6.51 -27.44 -22.43
C GLU A 54 -6.62 -25.92 -22.17
N GLY A 55 -6.26 -24.95 -23.00
CA GLY A 55 -6.48 -24.80 -24.45
C GLY A 55 -7.61 -23.77 -24.65
N ASN A 56 -7.31 -22.52 -25.03
CA ASN A 56 -8.20 -21.66 -25.84
C ASN A 56 -7.57 -20.30 -26.22
N ASP A 57 -7.16 -20.24 -27.49
CA ASP A 57 -7.53 -19.31 -28.56
C ASP A 57 -7.45 -17.77 -28.44
N HIS A 58 -6.70 -17.26 -29.43
CA HIS A 58 -6.52 -15.89 -29.90
C HIS A 58 -7.83 -15.13 -30.19
N VAL A 59 -7.90 -13.88 -29.76
CA VAL A 59 -8.61 -12.80 -30.49
C VAL A 59 -7.72 -11.56 -30.51
N GLU A 60 -7.20 -11.23 -31.69
CA GLU A 60 -6.53 -9.97 -32.01
C GLU A 60 -7.61 -8.94 -32.35
N MET A 61 -7.64 -7.79 -31.66
CA MET A 61 -8.37 -6.61 -32.13
C MET A 61 -7.60 -5.34 -31.77
N GLN A 62 -7.13 -4.66 -32.81
CA GLN A 62 -6.43 -3.39 -32.77
C GLN A 62 -7.30 -2.27 -32.17
N ARG A 63 -6.72 -1.43 -31.29
CA ARG A 63 -7.06 0.00 -31.18
C ARG A 63 -6.09 0.78 -30.28
N GLY A 64 -5.50 1.83 -30.86
CA GLY A 64 -5.27 3.12 -30.19
C GLY A 64 -3.95 3.29 -29.45
N GLU A 65 -2.93 3.77 -30.16
CA GLU A 65 -1.80 4.49 -29.58
C GLU A 65 -2.31 5.74 -28.85
N GLY A 66 -1.97 5.88 -27.56
CA GLY A 66 -2.27 7.12 -26.81
C GLY A 66 -2.84 6.91 -25.42
N ASP A 67 -2.20 6.11 -24.58
CA ASP A 67 -2.11 6.27 -23.13
C ASP A 67 -1.30 5.08 -22.62
N ALA A 68 -0.18 5.32 -21.94
CA ALA A 68 0.57 4.28 -21.26
C ALA A 68 -0.21 3.82 -20.01
N ALA A 69 -1.38 3.23 -20.24
CA ALA A 69 -2.14 2.52 -19.24
C ALA A 69 -1.26 1.36 -18.77
N VAL A 70 -0.86 1.41 -17.50
CA VAL A 70 -0.34 0.23 -16.80
C VAL A 70 -1.43 -0.83 -16.94
N GLN A 71 -1.21 -1.79 -17.84
CA GLN A 71 -2.08 -2.93 -18.05
C GLN A 71 -1.93 -3.84 -16.83
N VAL A 72 -2.69 -3.50 -15.79
CA VAL A 72 -2.86 -4.24 -14.57
C VAL A 72 -3.77 -5.41 -14.91
N CYS A 73 -3.18 -6.57 -15.16
CA CYS A 73 -3.91 -7.85 -15.26
C CYS A 73 -4.70 -8.09 -13.95
N ASP A 74 -5.81 -8.83 -14.00
CA ASP A 74 -6.68 -9.18 -12.85
C ASP A 74 -5.92 -9.69 -11.61
N ASP A 75 -4.75 -10.28 -11.85
CA ASP A 75 -3.75 -10.69 -10.86
C ASP A 75 -3.31 -9.58 -9.88
N THR A 76 -3.24 -8.33 -10.33
CA THR A 76 -2.78 -7.20 -9.50
C THR A 76 -3.90 -6.74 -8.56
N ALA A 77 -5.17 -6.92 -8.93
CA ALA A 77 -6.30 -6.56 -8.08
C ALA A 77 -6.36 -7.49 -6.85
N ALA A 78 -6.26 -8.80 -7.06
CA ALA A 78 -6.17 -9.79 -5.98
C ALA A 78 -4.93 -9.56 -5.09
N LEU A 79 -3.79 -9.23 -5.69
CA LEU A 79 -2.57 -8.89 -4.96
C LEU A 79 -2.74 -7.61 -4.13
N SER A 80 -3.40 -6.60 -4.70
CA SER A 80 -3.65 -5.32 -4.03
C SER A 80 -4.61 -5.48 -2.86
N GLU A 81 -5.66 -6.29 -2.97
CA GLU A 81 -6.53 -6.65 -1.85
C GLU A 81 -5.77 -7.39 -0.76
N ARG A 82 -4.86 -8.30 -1.14
CA ARG A 82 -4.02 -9.03 -0.17
C ARG A 82 -3.06 -8.10 0.57
N ILE A 83 -2.42 -7.15 -0.11
CA ILE A 83 -1.55 -6.13 0.50
C ILE A 83 -2.38 -5.24 1.42
N VAL A 84 -3.54 -4.78 0.97
CA VAL A 84 -4.45 -3.93 1.74
C VAL A 84 -4.94 -4.65 3.00
N HIS A 85 -5.34 -5.90 2.89
CA HIS A 85 -5.75 -6.73 4.02
C HIS A 85 -4.60 -6.94 5.01
N LEU A 86 -3.40 -7.31 4.50
CA LEU A 86 -2.24 -7.50 5.34
C LEU A 86 -1.88 -6.24 6.11
N THR A 87 -1.77 -5.11 5.41
CA THR A 87 -1.41 -3.82 6.03
C THR A 87 -2.48 -3.29 7.00
N SER A 88 -3.75 -3.65 6.83
CA SER A 88 -4.85 -3.23 7.71
C SER A 88 -4.88 -4.01 9.04
N ASP A 89 -4.52 -5.29 9.01
CA ASP A 89 -4.53 -6.18 10.19
C ASP A 89 -3.19 -6.22 10.94
N THR A 90 -2.12 -5.80 10.27
CA THR A 90 -0.80 -5.80 10.85
C THR A 90 -0.56 -4.59 11.72
N LYS A 91 -0.09 -4.84 12.93
CA LYS A 91 0.82 -3.93 13.64
C LYS A 91 2.14 -3.79 12.90
N LEU A 92 2.11 -3.27 11.66
CA LEU A 92 3.31 -3.05 10.85
C LEU A 92 4.25 -2.05 11.52
N ASP A 93 3.76 -1.23 12.44
CA ASP A 93 4.50 -0.33 13.33
C ASP A 93 5.64 -1.06 14.07
N GLU A 94 5.43 -2.30 14.52
CA GLU A 94 6.44 -3.10 15.24
C GLU A 94 7.52 -3.73 14.33
N HIS A 95 7.34 -3.73 13.01
CA HIS A 95 8.22 -4.49 12.08
C HIS A 95 8.79 -3.65 10.93
N ALA A 96 9.82 -2.86 11.21
CA ALA A 96 10.54 -2.06 10.20
C ALA A 96 11.04 -2.87 9.00
N ARG A 97 11.50 -4.12 9.22
CA ARG A 97 11.97 -5.02 8.15
C ARG A 97 10.86 -5.41 7.18
N ASN A 98 9.62 -5.50 7.65
CA ASN A 98 8.48 -5.86 6.81
C ASN A 98 8.14 -4.72 5.85
N ARG A 99 8.23 -3.47 6.33
CA ARG A 99 8.05 -2.26 5.51
C ARG A 99 9.10 -2.16 4.40
N GLU A 100 10.35 -2.48 4.72
CA GLU A 100 11.45 -2.52 3.75
C GLU A 100 11.20 -3.59 2.67
N LYS A 101 10.88 -4.83 3.07
CA LYS A 101 10.55 -5.92 2.14
C LYS A 101 9.39 -5.58 1.19
N LEU A 102 8.30 -5.03 1.74
CA LEU A 102 7.16 -4.56 0.93
C LEU A 102 7.59 -3.49 -0.06
N GLY A 103 8.42 -2.54 0.40
CA GLY A 103 9.00 -1.50 -0.43
C GLY A 103 9.86 -2.05 -1.57
N GLN A 104 10.74 -3.01 -1.29
CA GLN A 104 11.61 -3.66 -2.27
C GLN A 104 10.81 -4.44 -3.31
N ALA A 105 9.76 -5.14 -2.88
CA ALA A 105 8.88 -5.87 -3.77
C ALA A 105 7.95 -4.96 -4.61
N GLY A 106 7.93 -3.65 -4.37
CA GLY A 106 7.16 -2.70 -5.18
C GLY A 106 5.74 -2.43 -4.69
N ALA A 107 5.45 -2.66 -3.40
CA ALA A 107 4.12 -2.41 -2.83
C ALA A 107 3.69 -0.94 -2.97
N VAL A 108 4.63 0.01 -2.87
CA VAL A 108 4.35 1.44 -3.02
C VAL A 108 3.76 1.74 -4.40
N GLN A 109 4.38 1.22 -5.45
CA GLN A 109 3.94 1.39 -6.84
C GLN A 109 2.53 0.82 -7.04
N VAL A 110 2.27 -0.38 -6.53
CA VAL A 110 0.97 -1.05 -6.64
C VAL A 110 -0.12 -0.26 -5.93
N LEU A 111 0.14 0.21 -4.70
CA LEU A 111 -0.84 0.96 -3.92
C LEU A 111 -1.17 2.33 -4.56
N ILE A 112 -0.18 3.02 -5.10
CA ILE A 112 -0.41 4.27 -5.83
C ILE A 112 -1.15 4.04 -7.15
N ALA A 113 -0.79 2.99 -7.90
CA ALA A 113 -1.51 2.61 -9.11
C ALA A 113 -2.98 2.26 -8.81
N LEU A 114 -3.25 1.64 -7.66
CA LEU A 114 -4.60 1.36 -7.19
C LEU A 114 -5.36 2.66 -6.88
N LEU A 115 -4.78 3.59 -6.12
CA LEU A 115 -5.40 4.91 -5.88
C LEU A 115 -5.67 5.69 -7.15
N ARG A 116 -4.86 5.57 -8.20
CA ARG A 116 -5.15 6.24 -9.49
C ARG A 116 -6.42 5.73 -10.16
N ARG A 117 -6.88 4.54 -9.79
CA ARG A 117 -8.15 3.94 -10.25
C ARG A 117 -9.30 4.26 -9.29
N ASP A 118 -9.16 5.31 -8.48
CA ASP A 118 -10.10 5.73 -7.42
C ASP A 118 -11.58 5.63 -7.81
N ALA A 119 -11.92 6.10 -9.00
CA ALA A 119 -13.30 6.10 -9.51
C ALA A 119 -13.95 4.71 -9.60
N THR A 120 -13.14 3.65 -9.59
CA THR A 120 -13.59 2.25 -9.62
C THR A 120 -13.57 1.59 -8.23
N LEU A 121 -13.08 2.29 -7.21
CA LEU A 121 -12.94 1.78 -5.85
C LEU A 121 -14.07 2.30 -4.95
N GLY A 122 -14.55 1.45 -4.05
CA GLY A 122 -15.40 1.90 -2.95
C GLY A 122 -14.60 2.74 -1.95
N GLY A 123 -15.24 3.73 -1.32
CA GLY A 123 -14.59 4.64 -0.36
C GLY A 123 -13.86 3.92 0.78
N ASP A 124 -14.39 2.80 1.27
CA ASP A 124 -13.72 1.98 2.28
C ASP A 124 -12.41 1.36 1.77
N THR A 125 -12.38 0.91 0.52
CA THR A 125 -11.16 0.37 -0.09
C THR A 125 -10.11 1.46 -0.22
N VAL A 126 -10.50 2.66 -0.64
CA VAL A 126 -9.60 3.82 -0.71
C VAL A 126 -8.99 4.15 0.65
N VAL A 127 -9.79 4.15 1.72
CA VAL A 127 -9.30 4.33 3.09
C VAL A 127 -8.28 3.27 3.46
N ARG A 128 -8.54 1.99 3.18
CA ARG A 128 -7.59 0.91 3.49
C ARG A 128 -6.30 1.02 2.65
N VAL A 129 -6.38 1.48 1.41
CA VAL A 129 -5.20 1.74 0.56
C VAL A 129 -4.37 2.90 1.12
N LEU A 130 -5.00 3.99 1.57
CA LEU A 130 -4.29 5.10 2.24
C LEU A 130 -3.59 4.63 3.52
N LYS A 131 -4.25 3.76 4.30
CA LYS A 131 -3.64 3.10 5.46
C LYS A 131 -2.39 2.31 5.07
N ALA A 132 -2.53 1.44 4.06
CA ALA A 132 -1.43 0.64 3.55
C ALA A 132 -0.22 1.49 3.13
N ILE A 133 -0.47 2.59 2.42
CA ILE A 133 0.58 3.52 1.97
C ILE A 133 1.34 4.10 3.15
N HIS A 134 0.63 4.66 4.14
CA HIS A 134 1.31 5.28 5.27
C HIS A 134 2.03 4.22 6.13
N CYS A 135 1.47 3.02 6.29
CA CYS A 135 2.12 1.92 7.02
C CYS A 135 3.45 1.52 6.36
N VAL A 136 3.48 1.38 5.03
CA VAL A 136 4.71 1.03 4.29
C VAL A 136 5.74 2.16 4.34
N ALA A 137 5.31 3.42 4.36
CA ALA A 137 6.18 4.59 4.40
C ALA A 137 6.67 4.96 5.82
N TYR A 138 6.00 4.49 6.87
CA TYR A 138 6.29 4.89 8.25
C TYR A 138 7.72 4.50 8.67
N GLY A 139 8.53 5.49 9.06
CA GLY A 139 9.90 5.27 9.48
C GLY A 139 10.84 4.69 8.41
N ASN A 140 10.46 4.67 7.14
CA ASN A 140 11.28 4.17 6.04
C ASN A 140 11.48 5.27 4.98
N SER A 141 12.69 5.84 4.92
CA SER A 141 13.03 6.93 3.98
C SER A 141 12.92 6.51 2.53
N ASP A 142 13.37 5.29 2.21
CA ASP A 142 13.43 4.81 0.82
C ASP A 142 12.02 4.63 0.24
N ASN A 143 11.08 4.15 1.06
CA ASN A 143 9.68 4.04 0.67
C ASN A 143 9.02 5.42 0.50
N LYS A 144 9.45 6.43 1.27
CA LYS A 144 9.00 7.82 1.06
C LYS A 144 9.56 8.39 -0.24
N GLU A 145 10.81 8.12 -0.59
CA GLU A 145 11.37 8.52 -1.89
C GLU A 145 10.69 7.77 -3.04
N LYS A 146 10.35 6.49 -2.87
CA LYS A 146 9.52 5.74 -3.84
C LYS A 146 8.13 6.36 -4.01
N LEU A 147 7.51 6.85 -2.93
CA LEU A 147 6.27 7.61 -3.03
C LEU A 147 6.46 8.88 -3.88
N ALA A 148 7.56 9.60 -3.70
CA ALA A 148 7.88 10.77 -4.52
C ALA A 148 8.02 10.38 -6.00
N ALA A 149 8.78 9.32 -6.28
CA ALA A 149 9.06 8.84 -7.64
C ALA A 149 7.82 8.34 -8.39
N CYS A 150 6.75 8.00 -7.67
CA CYS A 150 5.50 7.51 -8.23
C CYS A 150 4.36 8.56 -8.18
N ASP A 151 4.67 9.84 -8.01
CA ASP A 151 3.67 10.91 -7.83
C ASP A 151 2.66 10.60 -6.70
N GLY A 152 3.09 9.91 -5.66
CA GLY A 152 2.23 9.46 -4.57
C GLY A 152 1.58 10.63 -3.84
N VAL A 153 2.32 11.72 -3.63
CA VAL A 153 1.79 12.96 -3.02
C VAL A 153 0.67 13.56 -3.88
N ALA A 154 0.88 13.66 -5.19
CA ALA A 154 -0.13 14.19 -6.11
C ALA A 154 -1.37 13.29 -6.15
N THR A 155 -1.16 11.98 -6.17
CA THR A 155 -2.23 10.99 -6.18
C THR A 155 -3.10 11.09 -4.92
N VAL A 156 -2.50 11.15 -3.73
CA VAL A 156 -3.25 11.27 -2.47
C VAL A 156 -4.01 12.60 -2.39
N LEU A 157 -3.39 13.72 -2.81
CA LEU A 157 -4.08 15.01 -2.87
C LEU A 157 -5.25 15.01 -3.85
N HIS A 158 -5.12 14.31 -4.98
CA HIS A 158 -6.20 14.14 -5.94
C HIS A 158 -7.35 13.33 -5.34
N THR A 159 -7.05 12.20 -4.69
CA THR A 159 -8.04 11.38 -3.96
C THR A 159 -8.78 12.20 -2.90
N MET A 160 -8.11 13.08 -2.16
CA MET A 160 -8.78 13.99 -1.22
C MET A 160 -9.76 14.93 -1.91
N LYS A 161 -9.43 15.43 -3.11
CA LYS A 161 -10.31 16.31 -3.89
C LYS A 161 -11.51 15.57 -4.48
N LEU A 162 -11.38 14.27 -4.75
CA LEU A 162 -12.49 13.44 -5.23
C LEU A 162 -13.45 13.07 -4.08
N HIS A 163 -12.92 12.79 -2.90
CA HIS A 163 -13.68 12.29 -1.75
C HIS A 163 -13.87 13.34 -0.65
N THR A 164 -14.25 14.56 -1.03
CA THR A 164 -14.32 15.69 -0.08
C THR A 164 -15.30 15.47 1.07
N MET A 165 -16.34 14.66 0.88
CA MET A 165 -17.40 14.43 1.88
C MET A 165 -17.16 13.20 2.78
N ASN A 166 -16.10 12.42 2.54
CA ASN A 166 -15.78 11.25 3.36
C ASN A 166 -14.80 11.64 4.47
N ALA A 167 -15.29 11.88 5.68
CA ALA A 167 -14.48 12.34 6.81
C ALA A 167 -13.34 11.37 7.16
N THR A 168 -13.62 10.06 7.20
CA THR A 168 -12.61 9.03 7.48
C THR A 168 -11.49 9.04 6.46
N LEU A 169 -11.83 9.15 5.17
CA LEU A 169 -10.85 9.26 4.10
C LEU A 169 -10.04 10.56 4.20
N GLN A 170 -10.68 11.69 4.50
CA GLN A 170 -9.96 12.96 4.66
C GLN A 170 -8.94 12.90 5.81
N ALA A 171 -9.33 12.35 6.97
CA ALA A 171 -8.43 12.17 8.11
C ALA A 171 -7.26 11.25 7.72
N GLU A 172 -7.56 10.13 7.07
CA GLU A 172 -6.55 9.14 6.70
C GLU A 172 -5.59 9.63 5.62
N ALA A 173 -6.09 10.40 4.65
CA ALA A 173 -5.26 11.02 3.63
C ALA A 173 -4.36 12.12 4.22
N CYS A 174 -4.87 12.92 5.17
CA CYS A 174 -4.05 13.88 5.91
C CYS A 174 -2.92 13.17 6.66
N TRP A 175 -3.22 12.07 7.35
CA TRP A 175 -2.21 11.28 8.05
C TRP A 175 -1.18 10.66 7.08
N CYS A 176 -1.65 10.09 5.98
CA CYS A 176 -0.79 9.56 4.93
C CYS A 176 0.21 10.60 4.40
N LEU A 177 -0.25 11.81 4.12
CA LEU A 177 0.61 12.93 3.69
C LEU A 177 1.55 13.41 4.80
N ASN A 178 1.10 13.41 6.06
CA ASN A 178 1.96 13.67 7.21
C ASN A 178 3.14 12.70 7.26
N VAL A 179 2.88 11.40 7.14
CA VAL A 179 3.93 10.37 7.13
C VAL A 179 4.85 10.54 5.92
N ALA A 180 4.28 10.73 4.72
CA ALA A 180 5.05 10.88 3.48
C ALA A 180 6.00 12.09 3.51
N THR A 181 5.58 13.19 4.12
CA THR A 181 6.37 14.45 4.18
C THR A 181 7.30 14.53 5.40
N PHE A 182 7.08 13.73 6.45
CA PHE A 182 7.91 13.74 7.65
C PHE A 182 9.35 13.31 7.35
N CYS A 183 10.31 14.21 7.63
CA CYS A 183 11.73 14.02 7.32
C CYS A 183 12.03 13.65 5.86
N CYS A 184 11.15 13.97 4.90
CA CYS A 184 11.38 13.78 3.47
C CYS A 184 11.26 15.13 2.74
N PRO A 185 12.39 15.81 2.44
CA PRO A 185 12.38 17.10 1.75
C PRO A 185 11.76 17.04 0.36
N THR A 186 11.91 15.92 -0.35
CA THR A 186 11.36 15.71 -1.70
C THR A 186 9.84 15.74 -1.67
N ASN A 187 9.21 14.90 -0.84
CA ASN A 187 7.76 14.87 -0.68
C ASN A 187 7.20 16.17 -0.12
N LYS A 188 7.91 16.82 0.81
CA LYS A 188 7.47 18.10 1.37
C LYS A 188 7.45 19.22 0.31
N ARG A 189 8.47 19.28 -0.55
CA ARG A 189 8.50 20.21 -1.68
C ARG A 189 7.38 19.92 -2.68
N ALA A 190 7.16 18.65 -3.02
CA ALA A 190 6.06 18.24 -3.89
C ALA A 190 4.70 18.65 -3.31
N ALA A 191 4.44 18.39 -2.03
CA ALA A 191 3.19 18.74 -1.37
C ALA A 191 2.92 20.26 -1.42
N ARG A 192 3.94 21.09 -1.19
CA ARG A 192 3.82 22.54 -1.32
C ARG A 192 3.52 22.98 -2.75
N ALA A 193 4.27 22.48 -3.72
CA ALA A 193 4.09 22.82 -5.14
C ALA A 193 2.69 22.44 -5.66
N LEU A 194 2.09 21.40 -5.09
CA LEU A 194 0.77 20.89 -5.47
C LEU A 194 -0.41 21.54 -4.70
N GLY A 195 -0.13 22.54 -3.85
CA GLY A 195 -1.17 23.23 -3.08
C GLY A 195 -1.79 22.37 -1.97
N ALA A 196 -0.98 21.55 -1.28
CA ALA A 196 -1.48 20.72 -0.17
C ALA A 196 -2.08 21.55 0.97
N HIS A 197 -1.60 22.78 1.18
CA HIS A 197 -2.13 23.69 2.20
C HIS A 197 -3.62 23.94 1.98
N GLU A 198 -3.99 24.34 0.77
CA GLU A 198 -5.37 24.64 0.39
C GLU A 198 -6.28 23.41 0.52
N VAL A 199 -5.75 22.23 0.17
CA VAL A 199 -6.49 20.96 0.31
C VAL A 199 -6.76 20.63 1.78
N PHE A 200 -5.78 20.80 2.68
CA PHE A 200 -5.99 20.56 4.11
C PHE A 200 -6.96 21.56 4.74
N GLU A 201 -6.90 22.84 4.34
CA GLU A 201 -7.87 23.85 4.78
C GLU A 201 -9.28 23.53 4.27
N GLN A 202 -9.41 23.07 3.02
CA GLN A 202 -10.70 22.63 2.48
C GLN A 202 -11.26 21.44 3.25
N ALA A 203 -10.43 20.45 3.59
CA ALA A 203 -10.83 19.30 4.41
C ALA A 203 -11.32 19.76 5.80
N ARG A 204 -10.61 20.69 6.45
CA ARG A 204 -11.01 21.26 7.75
C ARG A 204 -12.33 22.02 7.68
N ARG A 205 -12.60 22.73 6.58
CA ARG A 205 -13.86 23.47 6.39
C ARG A 205 -15.03 22.52 6.12
N ALA A 206 -14.82 21.52 5.27
CA ALA A 206 -15.84 20.51 4.94
C ALA A 206 -16.21 19.66 6.18
N HIS A 207 -15.24 19.38 7.06
CA HIS A 207 -15.41 18.53 8.24
C HIS A 207 -15.12 19.28 9.54
N ALA A 208 -15.77 20.43 9.74
CA ALA A 208 -15.51 21.32 10.88
C ALA A 208 -15.71 20.64 12.25
N MET A 209 -16.64 19.68 12.34
CA MET A 209 -17.01 18.99 13.58
C MET A 209 -16.33 17.62 13.75
N ASP A 210 -15.60 17.14 12.74
CA ASP A 210 -14.90 15.85 12.83
C ASP A 210 -13.52 16.04 13.50
N SER A 211 -13.39 15.60 14.75
CA SER A 211 -12.16 15.79 15.52
C SER A 211 -10.93 15.13 14.88
N GLY A 212 -11.10 14.00 14.18
CA GLY A 212 -10.03 13.29 13.50
C GLY A 212 -9.48 14.10 12.33
N VAL A 213 -10.37 14.56 11.43
CA VAL A 213 -9.98 15.43 10.31
C VAL A 213 -9.36 16.72 10.83
N GLN A 214 -9.95 17.33 11.85
CA GLN A 214 -9.43 18.57 12.43
C GLN A 214 -8.00 18.41 12.96
N TRP A 215 -7.74 17.33 13.70
CA TRP A 215 -6.43 17.03 14.27
C TRP A 215 -5.39 16.78 13.18
N GLU A 216 -5.65 15.82 12.28
CA GLU A 216 -4.67 15.40 11.28
C GLU A 216 -4.34 16.51 10.28
N ALA A 217 -5.36 17.24 9.80
CA ALA A 217 -5.15 18.35 8.88
C ALA A 217 -4.39 19.50 9.55
N ARG A 218 -4.65 19.81 10.83
CA ARG A 218 -3.90 20.85 11.56
C ARG A 218 -2.44 20.46 11.72
N ASP A 219 -2.17 19.21 12.07
CA ASP A 219 -0.81 18.73 12.22
C ASP A 219 -0.05 18.73 10.87
N ALA A 220 -0.75 18.39 9.77
CA ALA A 220 -0.22 18.49 8.42
C ALA A 220 0.12 19.92 8.02
N LEU A 221 -0.78 20.87 8.29
CA LEU A 221 -0.54 22.30 8.06
C LEU A 221 0.66 22.81 8.84
N ARG A 222 0.78 22.47 10.13
CA ARG A 222 1.91 22.84 10.97
C ARG A 222 3.24 22.28 10.44
N ARG A 223 3.25 21.04 9.96
CA ARG A 223 4.44 20.41 9.38
C ARG A 223 4.84 20.99 8.03
N LEU A 224 3.85 21.43 7.25
CA LEU A 224 4.11 22.11 6.00
C LEU A 224 4.61 23.53 6.25
N SER A 225 4.13 24.26 7.27
CA SER A 225 4.53 25.64 7.53
C SER A 225 5.91 25.80 8.19
N CYS A 226 6.40 24.81 8.95
CA CYS A 226 7.66 24.90 9.69
C CYS A 226 8.96 24.74 8.87
N TRP A 227 8.91 24.84 7.53
CA TRP A 227 10.07 24.75 6.66
C TRP A 227 10.23 26.06 5.85
N PRO A 228 11.38 26.74 5.88
CA PRO A 228 11.62 27.97 5.12
C PRO A 228 11.55 27.75 3.60
#